data_AF-A0A0Q6ZG35-F1
#
_entry.id   AF-A0A0Q6ZG35-F1
#
_cell.length_a   1.000
_cell.length_b   1.000
_cell.length_c   1.000
_cell.angle_alpha   90.00
_cell.angle_beta   90.00
_cell.angle_gamma   90.00
#
_symmetry.space_group_name_H-M   'P 1'
#
loop_
_entity.id
_entity.type
_entity.pdbx_description
1 polymer ?
#
loop_
_entity_poly.entity_id
_entity_poly.type
_entity_poly.pdbx_seq_one_letter_code
_entity_poly.pdbx_strand_id
1 'polypeptide(L)'
;MNIVKAVSLKLASTLMFAIMGAQARYLSGAYPIGEVAFFRSLFALIPILIFFGWRGELRGALRTDRPKDHVIRGMFSVVGTFCTFGALARIPIADYTAIAFIAPLITVVFAALILKEHVHVYRWSAVGVGFTGVILMLTPYLGSHAELSTAMLIGVGFAITNAFTAGGATIQIRRLTTTESTSAIVIFMTLMVMIVSLVSVPFGWLMPASWGDLAVLIGIGISGGLGQIFFTDSYRHAPASFLAPFDYSAMLWAFALGYWLFGEVPTIYVMIGAVIVAGAGIFVILRERYLGLKRLRDVPISAISSMTDQEADPDAPVILSKAS
;
A
#
# COMPACT_ATOMS: atom_id res chain seq x y z
N MET A 1 -17.06 13.20 -1.74
CA MET A 1 -16.07 12.63 -0.80
C MET A 1 -16.83 11.98 0.35
N ASN A 2 -16.78 10.65 0.53
CA ASN A 2 -17.45 9.97 1.65
C ASN A 2 -16.38 9.46 2.62
N ILE A 3 -16.14 10.24 3.68
CA ILE A 3 -15.03 10.04 4.61
C ILE A 3 -15.17 8.72 5.38
N VAL A 4 -16.36 8.45 5.94
CA VAL A 4 -16.62 7.22 6.72
C VAL A 4 -16.36 5.98 5.88
N LYS A 5 -16.83 5.99 4.62
CA LYS A 5 -16.58 4.91 3.66
C LYS A 5 -15.09 4.75 3.35
N ALA A 6 -14.35 5.84 3.17
CA ALA A 6 -12.92 5.77 2.87
C ALA A 6 -12.13 5.17 4.04
N VAL A 7 -12.43 5.59 5.28
CA VAL A 7 -11.79 5.07 6.50
C VAL A 7 -12.13 3.60 6.72
N SER A 8 -13.41 3.22 6.60
CA SER A 8 -13.83 1.84 6.83
C SER A 8 -13.20 0.88 5.82
N LEU A 9 -13.17 1.26 4.53
CA LEU A 9 -12.46 0.50 3.49
C LEU A 9 -10.96 0.39 3.80
N LYS A 10 -10.33 1.47 4.25
CA LYS A 10 -8.90 1.46 4.57
C LYS A 10 -8.59 0.53 5.75
N LEU A 11 -9.35 0.60 6.84
CA LEU A 11 -9.17 -0.29 7.98
C LEU A 11 -9.42 -1.76 7.59
N ALA A 12 -10.51 -2.04 6.85
CA ALA A 12 -10.79 -3.37 6.34
C ALA A 12 -9.67 -3.89 5.43
N SER A 13 -9.09 -3.04 4.59
CA SER A 13 -7.94 -3.37 3.75
C SER A 13 -6.74 -3.81 4.58
N THR A 14 -6.37 -3.05 5.62
CA THR A 14 -5.23 -3.41 6.48
C THR A 14 -5.44 -4.73 7.21
N LEU A 15 -6.66 -5.01 7.68
CA LEU A 15 -7.00 -6.27 8.32
C LEU A 15 -6.90 -7.44 7.33
N MET A 16 -7.46 -7.29 6.12
CA MET A 16 -7.40 -8.33 5.09
C MET A 16 -5.95 -8.64 4.67
N PHE A 17 -5.09 -7.62 4.52
CA PHE A 17 -3.68 -7.85 4.24
C PHE A 17 -2.92 -8.50 5.41
N ALA A 18 -3.28 -8.18 6.65
CA ALA A 18 -2.69 -8.84 7.82
C ALA A 18 -3.07 -10.32 7.89
N ILE A 19 -4.35 -10.66 7.64
CA ILE A 19 -4.83 -12.06 7.54
C ILE A 19 -4.07 -12.80 6.43
N MET A 20 -3.98 -12.20 5.24
CA MET A 20 -3.22 -12.76 4.12
C MET A 20 -1.76 -13.01 4.50
N GLY A 21 -1.12 -12.05 5.19
CA GLY A 21 0.26 -12.17 5.66
C GLY A 21 0.44 -13.32 6.64
N ALA A 22 -0.47 -13.48 7.60
CA ALA A 22 -0.46 -14.59 8.54
C ALA A 22 -0.66 -15.95 7.85
N GLN A 23 -1.56 -16.03 6.88
CA GLN A 23 -1.75 -17.25 6.08
C GLN A 23 -0.51 -17.59 5.25
N ALA A 24 0.13 -16.59 4.65
CA ALA A 24 1.38 -16.79 3.90
C ALA A 24 2.54 -17.21 4.82
N ARG A 25 2.60 -16.66 6.05
CA ARG A 25 3.55 -17.09 7.09
C ARG A 25 3.31 -18.54 7.49
N TYR A 26 2.05 -18.95 7.66
CA TYR A 26 1.69 -20.34 7.99
C TYR A 26 2.19 -21.34 6.93
N LEU A 27 2.11 -20.98 5.65
CA LEU A 27 2.60 -21.82 4.54
C LEU A 27 4.10 -21.64 4.26
N SER A 28 4.83 -20.84 5.05
CA SER A 28 6.23 -20.58 4.79
C SER A 28 7.09 -21.83 4.92
N GLY A 29 7.98 -22.04 3.94
CA GLY A 29 8.83 -23.23 3.87
C GLY A 29 8.15 -24.48 3.30
N ALA A 30 6.81 -24.54 3.29
CA ALA A 30 6.07 -25.65 2.69
C ALA A 30 5.88 -25.48 1.17
N TYR A 31 5.66 -24.24 0.70
CA TYR A 31 5.42 -23.94 -0.71
C TYR A 31 6.38 -22.86 -1.24
N PRO A 32 6.85 -22.97 -2.49
CA PRO A 32 7.62 -21.93 -3.17
C PRO A 32 6.90 -20.58 -3.19
N ILE A 33 7.66 -19.49 -3.02
CA ILE A 33 7.09 -18.12 -2.95
C ILE A 33 6.30 -17.76 -4.21
N GLY A 34 6.80 -18.15 -5.39
CA GLY A 34 6.12 -17.83 -6.64
C GLY A 34 4.83 -18.63 -6.84
N GLU A 35 4.74 -19.84 -6.28
CA GLU A 35 3.49 -20.61 -6.24
C GLU A 35 2.45 -19.91 -5.35
N VAL A 36 2.84 -19.48 -4.15
CA VAL A 36 1.96 -18.71 -3.26
C VAL A 36 1.51 -17.39 -3.93
N ALA A 37 2.41 -16.70 -4.65
CA ALA A 37 2.09 -15.49 -5.42
C ALA A 37 1.11 -15.73 -6.55
N PHE A 38 1.21 -16.87 -7.23
CA PHE A 38 0.24 -17.29 -8.24
C PHE A 38 -1.13 -17.54 -7.62
N PHE A 39 -1.24 -18.39 -6.60
CA PHE A 39 -2.52 -18.73 -5.98
C PHE A 39 -3.18 -17.51 -5.31
N ARG A 40 -2.37 -16.63 -4.70
CA ARG A 40 -2.84 -15.32 -4.22
C ARG A 40 -3.58 -14.57 -5.32
N SER A 41 -3.01 -14.51 -6.53
CA SER A 41 -3.60 -13.72 -7.62
C SER A 41 -4.74 -14.45 -8.32
N LEU A 42 -4.63 -15.77 -8.49
CA LEU A 42 -5.67 -16.61 -9.08
C LEU A 42 -6.96 -16.53 -8.24
N PHE A 43 -6.86 -16.79 -6.93
CA PHE A 43 -8.03 -16.78 -6.06
C PHE A 43 -8.49 -15.36 -5.68
N ALA A 44 -7.64 -14.33 -5.83
CA ALA A 44 -8.08 -12.94 -5.75
C ALA A 44 -9.08 -12.56 -6.84
N LEU A 45 -9.07 -13.24 -7.99
CA LEU A 45 -10.07 -13.01 -9.04
C LEU A 45 -11.50 -13.29 -8.56
N ILE A 46 -11.70 -14.20 -7.60
CA ILE A 46 -13.03 -14.54 -7.09
C ILE A 46 -13.73 -13.31 -6.47
N PRO A 47 -13.21 -12.68 -5.39
CA PRO A 47 -13.84 -11.49 -4.83
C PRO A 47 -13.83 -10.30 -5.81
N ILE A 48 -12.82 -10.18 -6.67
CA ILE A 48 -12.75 -9.11 -7.69
C ILE A 48 -13.91 -9.21 -8.68
N LEU A 49 -14.14 -10.40 -9.25
CA LEU A 49 -15.19 -10.63 -10.23
C LEU A 49 -16.57 -10.51 -9.61
N ILE A 50 -16.77 -11.03 -8.39
CA ILE A 50 -18.04 -10.89 -7.66
C ILE A 50 -18.34 -9.42 -7.38
N PHE A 51 -17.39 -8.69 -6.79
CA PHE A 51 -17.59 -7.31 -6.36
C PHE A 51 -17.81 -6.35 -7.53
N PHE A 52 -16.95 -6.39 -8.56
CA PHE A 52 -17.10 -5.51 -9.71
C PHE A 52 -18.20 -5.99 -10.67
N GLY A 53 -18.51 -7.28 -10.70
CA GLY A 53 -19.66 -7.83 -11.42
C GLY A 53 -20.97 -7.29 -10.86
N TRP A 54 -21.12 -7.29 -9.53
CA TRP A 54 -22.30 -6.74 -8.87
C TRP A 54 -22.45 -5.22 -9.09
N ARG A 55 -21.35 -4.48 -9.22
CA ARG A 55 -21.37 -3.05 -9.57
C ARG A 55 -21.56 -2.75 -11.06
N GLY A 56 -21.60 -3.77 -11.93
CA GLY A 56 -21.64 -3.58 -13.39
C GLY A 56 -20.35 -3.00 -13.97
N GLU A 57 -19.26 -2.96 -13.20
CA GLU A 57 -17.98 -2.32 -13.54
C GLU A 57 -17.05 -3.25 -14.36
N LEU A 58 -17.49 -4.47 -14.69
CA LEU A 58 -16.70 -5.42 -15.50
C LEU A 58 -16.70 -5.08 -16.99
N ARG A 59 -17.80 -4.50 -17.49
CA ARG A 59 -17.90 -4.11 -18.90
C ARG A 59 -16.95 -2.94 -19.16
N GLY A 60 -15.82 -3.22 -19.81
CA GLY A 60 -14.77 -2.24 -20.07
C GLY A 60 -13.65 -2.19 -19.02
N ALA A 61 -13.64 -3.07 -18.02
CA ALA A 61 -12.57 -3.09 -17.01
C ALA A 61 -11.17 -3.37 -17.58
N LEU A 62 -11.08 -4.00 -18.76
CA LEU A 62 -9.81 -4.24 -19.46
C LEU A 62 -9.47 -3.16 -20.49
N ARG A 63 -10.35 -2.16 -20.69
CA ARG A 63 -10.09 -1.06 -21.61
C ARG A 63 -9.34 0.03 -20.88
N THR A 64 -8.13 0.34 -21.32
CA THR A 64 -7.27 1.36 -20.73
C THR A 64 -6.59 2.20 -21.79
N ASP A 65 -6.53 3.51 -21.56
CA ASP A 65 -5.77 4.44 -22.39
C ASP A 65 -4.34 4.63 -21.86
N ARG A 66 -4.00 4.00 -20.72
CA ARG A 66 -2.70 4.11 -20.04
C ARG A 66 -2.03 2.76 -19.77
N PRO A 67 -1.84 1.90 -20.80
CA PRO A 67 -1.24 0.58 -20.60
C PRO A 67 0.16 0.63 -19.96
N LYS A 68 0.96 1.65 -20.31
CA LYS A 68 2.31 1.83 -19.73
C LYS A 68 2.28 2.03 -18.22
N ASP A 69 1.35 2.85 -17.71
CA ASP A 69 1.24 3.11 -16.27
C ASP A 69 0.73 1.86 -15.52
N HIS A 70 -0.17 1.08 -16.14
CA HIS A 70 -0.59 -0.22 -15.60
C HIS A 70 0.56 -1.23 -15.55
N VAL A 71 1.42 -1.29 -16.59
CA VAL A 71 2.61 -2.15 -16.57
C VAL A 71 3.57 -1.75 -15.47
N ILE A 72 3.91 -0.46 -15.35
CA ILE A 72 4.82 0.02 -14.28
C ILE A 72 4.25 -0.30 -12.90
N ARG A 73 2.94 -0.06 -12.69
CA ARG A 73 2.27 -0.42 -11.45
C ARG A 73 2.26 -1.93 -11.20
N GLY A 74 1.99 -2.71 -12.24
CA GLY A 74 2.02 -4.17 -12.21
C GLY A 74 3.39 -4.68 -11.79
N MET A 75 4.48 -4.13 -12.33
CA MET A 75 5.85 -4.49 -11.94
C MET A 75 6.15 -4.19 -10.47
N PHE A 76 5.79 -3.00 -9.97
CA PHE A 76 5.90 -2.72 -8.53
C PHE A 76 5.12 -3.73 -7.69
N SER A 77 3.94 -4.13 -8.16
CA SER A 77 3.06 -5.08 -7.47
C SER A 77 3.59 -6.51 -7.50
N VAL A 78 4.19 -6.93 -8.62
CA VAL A 78 4.88 -8.23 -8.77
C VAL A 78 6.04 -8.28 -7.78
N VAL A 79 6.98 -7.35 -7.88
CA VAL A 79 8.17 -7.36 -7.02
C VAL A 79 7.77 -7.24 -5.55
N GLY A 80 6.81 -6.35 -5.22
CA GLY A 80 6.28 -6.22 -3.86
C GLY A 80 5.63 -7.50 -3.33
N THR A 81 4.88 -8.24 -4.15
CA THR A 81 4.25 -9.50 -3.74
C THR A 81 5.31 -10.56 -3.42
N PHE A 82 6.29 -10.76 -4.31
CA PHE A 82 7.38 -11.70 -4.08
C PHE A 82 8.21 -11.32 -2.86
N CYS A 83 8.52 -10.04 -2.68
CA CYS A 83 9.24 -9.55 -1.51
C CYS A 83 8.43 -9.69 -0.22
N THR A 84 7.11 -9.49 -0.26
CA THR A 84 6.23 -9.68 0.91
C THR A 84 6.28 -11.12 1.39
N PHE A 85 6.04 -12.08 0.51
CA PHE A 85 6.08 -13.49 0.88
C PHE A 85 7.50 -13.98 1.18
N GLY A 86 8.51 -13.45 0.47
CA GLY A 86 9.92 -13.71 0.77
C GLY A 86 10.34 -13.24 2.16
N ALA A 87 9.87 -12.06 2.59
CA ALA A 87 10.10 -11.53 3.93
C ALA A 87 9.34 -12.33 4.99
N LEU A 88 8.03 -12.51 4.81
CA LEU A 88 7.20 -13.27 5.76
C LEU A 88 7.66 -14.73 5.92
N ALA A 89 8.31 -15.31 4.92
CA ALA A 89 8.90 -16.64 5.08
C ALA A 89 10.16 -16.68 5.96
N ARG A 90 10.74 -15.53 6.33
CA ARG A 90 12.09 -15.42 6.91
C ARG A 90 12.16 -14.60 8.19
N ILE A 91 11.25 -13.65 8.37
CA ILE A 91 11.20 -12.80 9.56
C ILE A 91 9.79 -12.78 10.16
N PRO A 92 9.66 -12.48 11.47
CA PRO A 92 8.36 -12.34 12.13
C PRO A 92 7.42 -11.35 11.43
N ILE A 93 6.11 -11.58 11.56
CA ILE A 93 5.07 -10.75 10.92
C ILE A 93 5.15 -9.31 11.42
N ALA A 94 5.41 -9.14 12.72
CA ALA A 94 5.59 -7.85 13.36
C ALA A 94 6.76 -7.06 12.75
N ASP A 95 7.91 -7.74 12.56
CA ASP A 95 9.13 -7.13 12.05
C ASP A 95 9.00 -6.76 10.57
N TYR A 96 8.40 -7.63 9.75
CA TYR A 96 8.03 -7.28 8.38
C TYR A 96 7.12 -6.05 8.33
N THR A 97 6.08 -6.02 9.16
CA THR A 97 5.10 -4.92 9.17
C THR A 97 5.74 -3.60 9.61
N ALA A 98 6.62 -3.65 10.61
CA ALA A 98 7.39 -2.50 11.07
C ALA A 98 8.26 -1.91 9.96
N ILE A 99 9.03 -2.76 9.28
CA ILE A 99 9.89 -2.33 8.16
C ILE A 99 9.03 -1.83 6.99
N ALA A 100 7.85 -2.41 6.73
CA ALA A 100 6.95 -1.95 5.68
C ALA A 100 6.46 -0.50 5.88
N PHE A 101 6.47 0.03 7.12
CA PHE A 101 6.16 1.45 7.39
C PHE A 101 7.22 2.44 6.90
N ILE A 102 8.30 1.96 6.27
CA ILE A 102 9.18 2.77 5.44
C ILE A 102 8.44 3.28 4.19
N ALA A 103 7.45 2.55 3.67
CA ALA A 103 6.77 2.87 2.42
C ALA A 103 6.19 4.30 2.36
N PRO A 104 5.51 4.84 3.41
CA PRO A 104 5.12 6.25 3.46
C PRO A 104 6.28 7.23 3.26
N LEU A 105 7.45 6.99 3.87
CA LEU A 105 8.63 7.85 3.71
C LEU A 105 9.15 7.80 2.28
N ILE A 106 9.22 6.59 1.68
CA ILE A 106 9.58 6.43 0.27
C ILE A 106 8.56 7.11 -0.65
N THR A 107 7.28 7.05 -0.30
CA THR A 107 6.23 7.73 -1.06
C THR A 107 6.44 9.25 -1.08
N VAL A 108 6.87 9.86 0.03
CA VAL A 108 7.23 11.28 0.07
C VAL A 108 8.41 11.58 -0.86
N VAL A 109 9.45 10.75 -0.85
CA VAL A 109 10.62 10.91 -1.73
C VAL A 109 10.22 10.76 -3.20
N PHE A 110 9.45 9.73 -3.55
CA PHE A 110 8.98 9.51 -4.91
C PHE A 110 8.00 10.58 -5.38
N ALA A 111 7.17 11.15 -4.49
CA ALA A 111 6.35 12.31 -4.84
C ALA A 111 7.22 13.52 -5.22
N ALA A 112 8.32 13.77 -4.49
CA ALA A 112 9.27 14.83 -4.84
C ALA A 112 9.90 14.61 -6.22
N LEU A 113 10.37 13.39 -6.49
CA LEU A 113 11.17 13.08 -7.68
C LEU A 113 10.32 12.85 -8.94
N ILE A 114 9.24 12.08 -8.82
CA ILE A 114 8.42 11.63 -9.96
C ILE A 114 7.30 12.63 -10.26
N LEU A 115 6.62 13.13 -9.23
CA LEU A 115 5.54 14.12 -9.41
C LEU A 115 6.05 15.56 -9.43
N LYS A 116 7.36 15.77 -9.17
CA LYS A 116 7.99 17.10 -9.05
C LYS A 116 7.27 18.00 -8.04
N GLU A 117 6.68 17.40 -7.01
CA GLU A 117 6.02 18.15 -5.95
C GLU A 117 7.06 18.91 -5.10
N HIS A 118 6.79 20.17 -4.78
CA HIS A 118 7.64 20.94 -3.87
C HIS A 118 7.49 20.41 -2.43
N VAL A 119 8.45 19.61 -2.00
CA VAL A 119 8.51 19.03 -0.66
C VAL A 119 9.11 20.02 0.32
N HIS A 120 8.30 20.44 1.29
CA HIS A 120 8.70 21.40 2.32
C HIS A 120 9.67 20.76 3.32
N VAL A 121 10.50 21.59 3.98
CA VAL A 121 11.56 21.15 4.91
C VAL A 121 11.06 20.19 6.00
N TYR A 122 9.86 20.40 6.54
CA TYR A 122 9.29 19.53 7.58
C TYR A 122 9.01 18.09 7.11
N ARG A 123 8.82 17.87 5.80
CA ARG A 123 8.69 16.52 5.23
C ARG A 123 10.05 15.84 5.16
N TRP A 124 11.10 16.58 4.78
CA TRP A 124 12.48 16.07 4.79
C TRP A 124 12.97 15.73 6.20
N SER A 125 12.65 16.56 7.19
CA SER A 125 12.98 16.24 8.58
C SER A 125 12.29 14.96 9.04
N ALA A 126 11.03 14.74 8.65
CA ALA A 126 10.32 13.51 8.98
C ALA A 126 10.89 12.27 8.29
N VAL A 127 11.37 12.39 7.03
CA VAL A 127 12.11 11.33 6.36
C VAL A 127 13.38 10.98 7.15
N GLY A 128 14.14 11.99 7.59
CA GLY A 128 15.34 11.79 8.42
C GLY A 128 15.02 11.10 9.76
N VAL A 129 14.03 11.59 10.51
CA VAL A 129 13.58 10.98 11.78
C VAL A 129 13.06 9.57 11.55
N GLY A 130 12.23 9.35 10.54
CA GLY A 130 11.73 8.03 10.21
C GLY A 130 12.85 7.05 9.88
N PHE A 131 13.89 7.48 9.17
CA PHE A 131 15.06 6.65 8.89
C PHE A 131 15.80 6.20 10.16
N THR A 132 15.85 7.03 11.21
CA THR A 132 16.40 6.60 12.51
C THR A 132 15.58 5.49 13.16
N GLY A 133 14.25 5.53 13.03
CA GLY A 133 13.37 4.47 13.50
C GLY A 133 13.61 3.15 12.75
N VAL A 134 13.90 3.22 11.45
CA VAL A 134 14.29 2.05 10.64
C VAL A 134 15.60 1.45 11.14
N ILE A 135 16.64 2.25 11.34
CA ILE A 135 17.92 1.77 11.87
C ILE A 135 17.71 1.09 13.22
N LEU A 136 16.84 1.64 14.06
CA LEU A 136 16.51 1.04 15.36
C LEU A 136 15.83 -0.32 15.20
N MET A 137 14.84 -0.45 14.30
CA MET A 137 14.21 -1.75 14.00
C MET A 137 15.20 -2.79 13.47
N LEU A 138 16.22 -2.33 12.74
CA LEU A 138 17.28 -3.19 12.20
C LEU A 138 18.36 -3.54 13.23
N THR A 139 18.39 -2.87 14.39
CA THR A 139 19.43 -3.09 15.41
C THR A 139 19.53 -4.55 15.88
N PRO A 140 18.41 -5.28 16.14
CA PRO A 140 18.47 -6.72 16.45
C PRO A 140 19.14 -7.55 15.35
N TYR A 141 19.07 -7.07 14.11
CA TYR A 141 19.60 -7.71 12.91
C TYR A 141 21.05 -7.34 12.57
N LEU A 142 21.64 -6.36 13.27
CA LEU A 142 22.98 -5.84 13.00
C LEU A 142 24.01 -6.21 14.08
N GLY A 143 23.58 -6.79 15.21
CA GLY A 143 24.45 -7.13 16.33
C GLY A 143 25.22 -8.44 16.13
N SER A 144 26.47 -8.49 16.58
CA SER A 144 27.34 -9.69 16.60
C SER A 144 26.93 -10.78 17.59
N HIS A 145 25.89 -10.54 18.39
CA HIS A 145 25.41 -11.43 19.46
C HIS A 145 24.08 -12.11 19.14
N ALA A 146 23.46 -11.81 18.01
CA ALA A 146 22.30 -12.56 17.56
C ALA A 146 22.80 -13.71 16.68
N GLU A 147 22.29 -14.92 16.90
CA GLU A 147 22.38 -16.03 15.94
C GLU A 147 21.60 -15.67 14.66
N LEU A 148 22.02 -14.61 13.97
CA LEU A 148 21.31 -14.11 12.83
C LEU A 148 21.56 -15.06 11.67
N SER A 149 20.57 -15.89 11.38
CA SER A 149 20.62 -16.71 10.19
C SER A 149 20.71 -15.81 8.94
N THR A 150 21.47 -16.24 7.94
CA THR A 150 21.48 -15.60 6.61
C THR A 150 20.07 -15.43 6.06
N ALA A 151 19.14 -16.32 6.42
CA ALA A 151 17.74 -16.23 6.04
C ALA A 151 17.06 -14.96 6.59
N MET A 152 17.31 -14.56 7.84
CA MET A 152 16.72 -13.35 8.41
C MET A 152 17.21 -12.08 7.69
N LEU A 153 18.51 -11.98 7.38
CA LEU A 153 19.05 -10.84 6.61
C LEU A 153 18.40 -10.73 5.22
N ILE A 154 18.22 -11.87 4.54
CA ILE A 154 17.51 -11.92 3.26
C ILE A 154 16.05 -11.46 3.45
N GLY A 155 15.39 -11.89 4.53
CA GLY A 155 14.03 -11.47 4.86
C GLY A 155 13.90 -9.96 5.08
N VAL A 156 14.84 -9.35 5.80
CA VAL A 156 14.95 -7.89 5.96
C VAL A 156 15.14 -7.20 4.61
N GLY A 157 16.05 -7.72 3.76
CA GLY A 157 16.27 -7.19 2.42
C GLY A 157 15.01 -7.20 1.56
N PHE A 158 14.23 -8.29 1.63
CA PHE A 158 12.92 -8.36 0.99
C PHE A 158 11.94 -7.35 1.59
N ALA A 159 11.87 -7.20 2.91
CA ALA A 159 10.96 -6.24 3.55
C ALA A 159 11.26 -4.79 3.14
N ILE A 160 12.54 -4.41 3.10
CA ILE A 160 12.98 -3.08 2.62
C ILE A 160 12.62 -2.91 1.14
N THR A 161 12.93 -3.88 0.29
CA THR A 161 12.60 -3.84 -1.14
C THR A 161 11.09 -3.69 -1.35
N ASN A 162 10.28 -4.42 -0.57
CA ASN A 162 8.83 -4.27 -0.56
C ASN A 162 8.39 -2.85 -0.17
N ALA A 163 9.03 -2.21 0.81
CA ALA A 163 8.69 -0.84 1.18
C ALA A 163 8.92 0.15 0.02
N PHE A 164 10.00 -0.03 -0.75
CA PHE A 164 10.25 0.77 -1.95
C PHE A 164 9.20 0.55 -3.03
N THR A 165 8.87 -0.71 -3.32
CA THR A 165 7.89 -1.03 -4.35
C THR A 165 6.47 -0.65 -3.94
N ALA A 166 6.12 -0.74 -2.66
CA ALA A 166 4.86 -0.27 -2.11
C ALA A 166 4.73 1.26 -2.22
N GLY A 167 5.80 2.01 -1.97
CA GLY A 167 5.83 3.46 -2.20
C GLY A 167 5.62 3.81 -3.68
N GLY A 168 6.32 3.13 -4.59
CA GLY A 168 6.15 3.28 -6.03
C GLY A 168 4.75 2.93 -6.51
N ALA A 169 4.21 1.80 -6.03
CA ALA A 169 2.86 1.35 -6.31
C ALA A 169 1.82 2.39 -5.86
N THR A 170 1.99 3.00 -4.69
CA THR A 170 1.10 4.03 -4.15
C THR A 170 1.10 5.28 -5.03
N ILE A 171 2.26 5.75 -5.50
CA ILE A 171 2.36 6.86 -6.45
C ILE A 171 1.63 6.53 -7.77
N GLN A 172 1.77 5.31 -8.28
CA GLN A 172 1.06 4.93 -9.51
C GLN A 172 -0.45 4.83 -9.31
N ILE A 173 -0.95 4.41 -8.13
CA ILE A 173 -2.40 4.49 -7.83
C ILE A 173 -2.86 5.92 -7.94
N ARG A 174 -2.17 6.87 -7.28
CA ARG A 174 -2.54 8.30 -7.33
C ARG A 174 -2.66 8.81 -8.76
N ARG A 175 -1.76 8.38 -9.66
CA ARG A 175 -1.79 8.75 -11.08
C ARG A 175 -2.94 8.07 -11.83
N LEU A 176 -3.17 6.79 -11.60
CA LEU A 176 -4.17 6.00 -12.32
C LEU A 176 -5.61 6.28 -11.86
N THR A 177 -5.86 6.48 -10.57
CA THR A 177 -7.23 6.71 -10.05
C THR A 177 -7.85 8.01 -10.52
N THR A 178 -7.08 8.91 -11.14
CA THR A 178 -7.61 10.15 -11.74
C THR A 178 -8.25 9.91 -13.11
N THR A 179 -7.89 8.83 -13.80
CA THR A 179 -8.36 8.56 -15.18
C THR A 179 -8.94 7.17 -15.39
N GLU A 180 -8.51 6.19 -14.60
CA GLU A 180 -8.87 4.79 -14.74
C GLU A 180 -9.84 4.36 -13.64
N SER A 181 -10.72 3.41 -13.95
CA SER A 181 -11.59 2.81 -12.96
C SER A 181 -10.78 1.96 -11.95
N THR A 182 -11.27 1.84 -10.72
CA THR A 182 -10.67 0.94 -9.73
C THR A 182 -10.71 -0.51 -10.19
N SER A 183 -11.75 -0.94 -10.92
CA SER A 183 -11.83 -2.29 -11.49
C SER A 183 -10.66 -2.56 -12.44
N ALA A 184 -10.34 -1.63 -13.34
CA ALA A 184 -9.20 -1.75 -14.25
C ALA A 184 -7.88 -1.85 -13.49
N ILE A 185 -7.63 -0.92 -12.56
CA ILE A 185 -6.38 -0.89 -11.77
C ILE A 185 -6.16 -2.21 -11.01
N VAL A 186 -7.21 -2.77 -10.40
CA VAL A 186 -7.10 -3.99 -9.59
C VAL A 186 -6.98 -5.23 -10.48
N ILE A 187 -7.75 -5.32 -11.58
CA ILE A 187 -7.70 -6.48 -12.49
C ILE A 187 -6.36 -6.54 -13.21
N PHE A 188 -5.87 -5.44 -13.80
CA PHE A 188 -4.58 -5.43 -14.48
C PHE A 188 -3.43 -5.83 -13.55
N MET A 189 -3.41 -5.27 -12.33
CA MET A 189 -2.43 -5.64 -11.31
C MET A 189 -2.50 -7.14 -11.01
N THR A 190 -3.69 -7.67 -10.75
CA THR A 190 -3.89 -9.08 -10.36
C THR A 190 -3.46 -10.02 -11.49
N LEU A 191 -3.84 -9.72 -12.74
CA LEU A 191 -3.44 -10.49 -13.90
C LEU A 191 -1.93 -10.45 -14.12
N MET A 192 -1.27 -9.29 -13.96
CA MET A 192 0.19 -9.22 -14.08
C MET A 192 0.89 -10.04 -13.02
N VAL A 193 0.48 -9.96 -11.76
CA VAL A 193 1.07 -10.78 -10.69
C VAL A 193 0.83 -12.26 -10.97
N MET A 194 -0.36 -12.66 -11.39
CA MET A 194 -0.67 -14.05 -11.74
C MET A 194 0.23 -14.57 -12.88
N ILE A 195 0.29 -13.85 -14.00
CA ILE A 195 1.04 -14.28 -15.20
C ILE A 195 2.54 -14.32 -14.91
N VAL A 196 3.10 -13.29 -14.27
CA VAL A 196 4.53 -13.27 -13.96
C VAL A 196 4.88 -14.32 -12.91
N SER A 197 3.96 -14.65 -12.00
CA SER A 197 4.20 -15.74 -11.04
C SER A 197 4.33 -17.10 -11.71
N LEU A 198 3.72 -17.34 -12.87
CA LEU A 198 3.93 -18.58 -13.63
C LEU A 198 5.38 -18.75 -14.13
N VAL A 199 6.13 -17.66 -14.26
CA VAL A 199 7.56 -17.74 -14.59
C VAL A 199 8.36 -18.44 -13.49
N SER A 200 7.83 -18.53 -12.26
CA SER A 200 8.49 -19.25 -11.17
C SER A 200 8.33 -20.77 -11.25
N VAL A 201 7.44 -21.31 -12.09
CA VAL A 201 7.12 -22.75 -12.16
C VAL A 201 8.38 -23.62 -12.36
N PRO A 202 9.33 -23.29 -13.26
CA PRO A 202 10.54 -24.09 -13.43
C PRO A 202 11.47 -24.11 -12.21
N PHE A 203 11.31 -23.17 -11.29
CA PHE A 203 12.12 -23.05 -10.07
C PHE A 203 11.51 -23.76 -8.85
N GLY A 204 10.35 -24.38 -9.02
CA GLY A 204 9.66 -25.14 -7.99
C GLY A 204 8.16 -24.93 -8.03
N TRP A 205 7.42 -26.03 -8.02
CA TRP A 205 5.97 -26.05 -7.93
C TRP A 205 5.53 -27.35 -7.24
N LEU A 206 4.75 -27.22 -6.19
CA LEU A 206 4.21 -28.34 -5.44
C LEU A 206 2.69 -28.36 -5.58
N MET A 207 2.11 -29.56 -5.58
CA MET A 207 0.66 -29.66 -5.42
C MET A 207 0.33 -29.52 -3.93
N PRO A 208 -0.80 -28.86 -3.58
CA PRO A 208 -1.23 -28.78 -2.19
C PRO A 208 -1.30 -30.18 -1.56
N ALA A 209 -0.48 -30.41 -0.53
CA ALA A 209 -0.34 -31.71 0.12
C ALA A 209 -1.60 -32.12 0.90
N SER A 210 -2.43 -31.14 1.28
CA SER A 210 -3.67 -31.36 2.01
C SER A 210 -4.77 -30.39 1.58
N TRP A 211 -6.02 -30.77 1.83
CA TRP A 211 -7.18 -29.88 1.68
C TRP A 211 -7.09 -28.65 2.58
N GLY A 212 -6.39 -28.76 3.73
CA GLY A 212 -6.11 -27.64 4.63
C GLY A 212 -5.22 -26.60 3.96
N ASP A 213 -4.12 -27.02 3.35
CA ASP A 213 -3.20 -26.10 2.66
C ASP A 213 -3.87 -25.42 1.48
N LEU A 214 -4.69 -26.16 0.72
CA LEU A 214 -5.50 -25.58 -0.36
C LEU A 214 -6.47 -24.54 0.18
N ALA A 215 -7.14 -24.81 1.31
CA ALA A 215 -8.03 -23.83 1.95
C ALA A 215 -7.27 -22.56 2.39
N VAL A 216 -6.05 -22.71 2.90
CA VAL A 216 -5.18 -21.56 3.25
C VAL A 216 -4.75 -20.79 1.99
N LEU A 217 -4.37 -21.47 0.91
CA LEU A 217 -4.03 -20.83 -0.38
C LEU A 217 -5.21 -20.06 -0.98
N ILE A 218 -6.41 -20.62 -0.93
CA ILE A 218 -7.66 -19.92 -1.30
C ILE A 218 -7.87 -18.71 -0.38
N GLY A 219 -7.67 -18.88 0.93
CA GLY A 219 -7.75 -17.82 1.92
C GLY A 219 -6.79 -16.66 1.62
N ILE A 220 -5.55 -16.94 1.22
CA ILE A 220 -4.55 -15.94 0.82
C ILE A 220 -5.07 -15.12 -0.36
N GLY A 221 -5.66 -15.75 -1.37
CA GLY A 221 -6.18 -15.01 -2.51
C GLY A 221 -7.45 -14.23 -2.21
N ILE A 222 -8.38 -14.79 -1.43
CA ILE A 222 -9.61 -14.07 -1.04
C ILE A 222 -9.26 -12.82 -0.21
N SER A 223 -8.44 -12.98 0.83
CA SER A 223 -8.01 -11.88 1.69
C SER A 223 -7.15 -10.87 0.91
N GLY A 224 -6.22 -11.32 0.07
CA GLY A 224 -5.43 -10.46 -0.80
C GLY A 224 -6.27 -9.67 -1.81
N GLY A 225 -7.28 -10.30 -2.42
CA GLY A 225 -8.20 -9.66 -3.36
C GLY A 225 -9.09 -8.62 -2.71
N LEU A 226 -9.75 -8.97 -1.59
CA LEU A 226 -10.55 -8.02 -0.80
C LEU A 226 -9.69 -6.86 -0.28
N GLY A 227 -8.50 -7.17 0.25
CA GLY A 227 -7.53 -6.18 0.69
C GLY A 227 -7.20 -5.17 -0.40
N GLN A 228 -6.94 -5.65 -1.63
CA GLN A 228 -6.60 -4.80 -2.77
C GLN A 228 -7.78 -3.98 -3.31
N ILE A 229 -9.00 -4.55 -3.33
CA ILE A 229 -10.23 -3.84 -3.68
C ILE A 229 -10.44 -2.69 -2.71
N PHE A 230 -10.46 -2.97 -1.41
CA PHE A 230 -10.69 -1.96 -0.37
C PHE A 230 -9.58 -0.90 -0.34
N PHE A 231 -8.32 -1.32 -0.52
CA PHE A 231 -7.19 -0.40 -0.62
C PHE A 231 -7.42 0.60 -1.75
N THR A 232 -7.68 0.11 -2.96
CA THR A 232 -7.80 0.95 -4.15
C THR A 232 -9.07 1.80 -4.12
N ASP A 233 -10.19 1.25 -3.65
CA ASP A 233 -11.46 1.99 -3.53
C ASP A 233 -11.37 3.07 -2.44
N SER A 234 -10.60 2.87 -1.36
CA SER A 234 -10.40 3.89 -0.32
C SER A 234 -9.78 5.17 -0.89
N TYR A 235 -8.71 5.06 -1.69
CA TYR A 235 -8.04 6.21 -2.33
C TYR A 235 -8.89 6.97 -3.34
N ARG A 236 -9.98 6.36 -3.82
CA ARG A 236 -10.96 7.03 -4.67
C ARG A 236 -11.93 7.91 -3.86
N HIS A 237 -12.13 7.59 -2.58
CA HIS A 237 -13.08 8.29 -1.71
C HIS A 237 -12.44 9.34 -0.80
N ALA A 238 -11.12 9.28 -0.56
CA ALA A 238 -10.37 10.26 0.23
C ALA A 238 -8.90 10.37 -0.24
N PRO A 239 -8.27 11.55 -0.04
CA PRO A 239 -6.87 11.75 -0.42
C PRO A 239 -5.93 10.88 0.42
N ALA A 240 -4.77 10.54 -0.16
CA ALA A 240 -3.78 9.68 0.47
C ALA A 240 -3.28 10.21 1.83
N SER A 241 -3.08 11.52 1.94
CA SER A 241 -2.67 12.17 3.20
C SER A 241 -3.69 11.98 4.32
N PHE A 242 -4.98 11.87 3.99
CA PHE A 242 -6.02 11.59 4.98
C PHE A 242 -6.06 10.11 5.38
N LEU A 243 -5.81 9.20 4.44
CA LEU A 243 -5.87 7.76 4.69
C LEU A 243 -4.59 7.18 5.33
N ALA A 244 -3.46 7.86 5.19
CA ALA A 244 -2.16 7.42 5.66
C ALA A 244 -2.09 7.08 7.17
N PRO A 245 -2.74 7.81 8.12
CA PRO A 245 -2.70 7.42 9.53
C PRO A 245 -3.35 6.06 9.80
N PHE A 246 -4.31 5.66 8.97
CA PHE A 246 -5.01 4.39 9.12
C PHE A 246 -4.17 3.21 8.62
N ASP A 247 -3.09 3.42 7.85
CA ASP A 247 -2.15 2.34 7.54
C ASP A 247 -1.45 1.80 8.79
N TYR A 248 -1.32 2.61 9.85
CA TYR A 248 -0.69 2.18 11.10
C TYR A 248 -1.50 1.14 11.87
N SER A 249 -2.80 0.97 11.59
CA SER A 249 -3.58 -0.13 12.19
C SER A 249 -3.06 -1.51 11.77
N ALA A 250 -2.34 -1.62 10.64
CA ALA A 250 -1.70 -2.85 10.21
C ALA A 250 -0.77 -3.43 11.29
N MET A 251 -0.13 -2.57 12.09
CA MET A 251 0.74 -3.02 13.19
C MET A 251 -0.03 -3.70 14.31
N LEU A 252 -1.22 -3.19 14.65
CA LEU A 252 -2.08 -3.81 15.66
C LEU A 252 -2.46 -5.22 15.24
N TRP A 253 -2.83 -5.39 13.96
CA TRP A 253 -3.16 -6.69 13.40
C TRP A 253 -1.94 -7.62 13.31
N ALA A 254 -0.76 -7.09 12.94
CA ALA A 254 0.48 -7.85 12.89
C ALA A 254 0.90 -8.38 14.27
N PHE A 255 0.79 -7.57 15.31
CA PHE A 255 1.05 -8.01 16.69
C PHE A 255 0.02 -9.04 17.15
N ALA A 256 -1.28 -8.80 16.93
CA ALA A 256 -2.33 -9.72 17.35
C ALA A 256 -2.19 -11.10 16.67
N LEU A 257 -2.00 -11.11 15.34
CA LEU A 257 -1.87 -12.35 14.57
C LEU A 257 -0.51 -13.03 14.81
N GLY A 258 0.58 -12.26 14.89
CA GLY A 258 1.91 -12.78 15.21
C GLY A 258 1.94 -13.47 16.58
N TYR A 259 1.35 -12.83 17.59
CA TYR A 259 1.29 -13.37 18.94
C TYR A 259 0.36 -14.59 19.03
N TRP A 260 -0.89 -14.51 18.56
CA TRP A 260 -1.86 -15.60 18.72
C TRP A 260 -1.59 -16.82 17.86
N LEU A 261 -1.07 -16.65 16.63
CA LEU A 261 -0.87 -17.77 15.71
C LEU A 261 0.55 -18.34 15.78
N PHE A 262 1.55 -17.51 16.10
CA PHE A 262 2.96 -17.89 16.01
C PHE A 262 3.74 -17.69 17.32
N GLY A 263 3.14 -17.12 18.37
CA GLY A 263 3.83 -16.80 19.61
C GLY A 263 4.94 -15.75 19.43
N GLU A 264 4.90 -14.97 18.35
CA GLU A 264 5.94 -13.99 18.01
C GLU A 264 5.77 -12.74 18.87
N VAL A 265 6.77 -12.45 19.73
CA VAL A 265 6.84 -11.21 20.50
C VAL A 265 7.91 -10.30 19.89
N PRO A 266 7.54 -9.10 19.40
CA PRO A 266 8.50 -8.18 18.81
C PRO A 266 9.46 -7.64 19.86
N THR A 267 10.70 -7.41 19.45
CA THR A 267 11.69 -6.81 20.35
C THR A 267 11.33 -5.35 20.70
N ILE A 268 11.86 -4.87 21.82
CA ILE A 268 11.69 -3.46 22.22
C ILE A 268 12.21 -2.49 21.15
N TYR A 269 13.28 -2.87 20.43
CA TYR A 269 13.84 -2.06 19.34
C TYR A 269 12.87 -1.93 18.16
N VAL A 270 12.21 -3.02 17.77
CA VAL A 270 11.19 -3.01 16.71
C VAL A 270 10.00 -2.17 17.13
N MET A 271 9.53 -2.29 18.38
CA MET A 271 8.41 -1.50 18.90
C MET A 271 8.73 0.00 18.93
N ILE A 272 9.88 0.40 19.50
CA ILE A 272 10.28 1.81 19.57
C ILE A 272 10.50 2.36 18.16
N GLY A 273 11.19 1.62 17.29
CA GLY A 273 11.40 2.01 15.91
C GLY A 273 10.08 2.23 15.16
N ALA A 274 9.10 1.32 15.36
CA ALA A 274 7.77 1.44 14.76
C ALA A 274 7.03 2.68 15.23
N VAL A 275 7.11 3.02 16.52
CA VAL A 275 6.54 4.26 17.05
C VAL A 275 7.21 5.49 16.45
N ILE A 276 8.54 5.48 16.26
CA ILE A 276 9.27 6.59 15.63
C ILE A 276 8.83 6.78 14.18
N VAL A 277 8.81 5.70 13.37
CA VAL A 277 8.42 5.76 11.96
C VAL A 277 6.95 6.17 11.82
N ALA A 278 6.07 5.61 12.64
CA ALA A 278 4.66 5.98 12.66
C ALA A 278 4.45 7.44 13.08
N GLY A 279 5.13 7.86 14.14
CA GLY A 279 5.12 9.24 14.61
C GLY A 279 5.62 10.23 13.57
N ALA A 280 6.68 9.90 12.83
CA ALA A 280 7.20 10.72 11.75
C ALA A 280 6.20 10.89 10.61
N GLY A 281 5.54 9.81 10.17
CA GLY A 281 4.51 9.90 9.14
C GLY A 281 3.25 10.64 9.62
N ILE A 282 2.79 10.39 10.84
CA ILE A 282 1.69 11.14 11.46
C ILE A 282 2.05 12.63 11.57
N PHE A 283 3.28 12.98 11.98
CA PHE A 283 3.75 14.36 12.06
C PHE A 283 3.69 15.08 10.71
N VAL A 284 4.13 14.44 9.62
CA VAL A 284 4.01 15.01 8.26
C VAL A 284 2.57 15.37 7.94
N ILE A 285 1.65 14.45 8.25
CA ILE A 285 0.23 14.58 7.94
C ILE A 285 -0.40 15.71 8.77
N LEU A 286 -0.14 15.74 10.08
CA LEU A 286 -0.66 16.77 10.97
C LEU A 286 -0.14 18.15 10.59
N ARG A 287 1.15 18.24 10.22
CA ARG A 287 1.77 19.51 9.82
C ARG A 287 1.21 20.01 8.50
N GLU A 288 0.99 19.13 7.53
CA GLU A 288 0.36 19.47 6.25
C GLU A 288 -1.07 19.97 6.45
N ARG A 289 -1.86 19.28 7.29
CA ARG A 289 -3.23 19.71 7.63
C ARG A 289 -3.24 21.09 8.28
N TYR A 290 -2.35 21.33 9.24
CA TYR A 290 -2.23 22.63 9.91
C TYR A 290 -1.88 23.75 8.92
N LEU A 291 -0.94 23.52 8.02
CA LEU A 291 -0.55 24.50 6.99
C LEU A 291 -1.68 24.75 5.97
N GLY A 292 -2.43 23.71 5.60
CA GLY A 292 -3.61 23.84 4.74
C GLY A 292 -4.70 24.70 5.36
N LEU A 293 -5.00 24.48 6.65
CA LEU A 293 -5.95 25.29 7.41
C LEU A 293 -5.48 26.75 7.56
N LYS A 294 -4.19 26.96 7.80
CA LYS A 294 -3.61 28.31 7.87
C LYS A 294 -3.75 29.05 6.53
N ARG A 295 -3.47 28.39 5.39
CA ARG A 295 -3.67 28.98 4.06
C ARG A 295 -5.11 29.41 3.82
N LEU A 296 -6.10 28.62 4.24
CA LEU A 296 -7.52 28.97 4.12
C LEU A 296 -7.91 30.16 5.00
N ARG A 297 -7.35 30.26 6.21
CA ARG A 297 -7.59 31.38 7.13
C ARG A 297 -6.97 32.69 6.66
N ASP A 298 -5.81 32.60 6.03
CA ASP A 298 -5.03 33.77 5.59
C ASP A 298 -5.46 34.26 4.18
N VAL A 299 -6.51 33.68 3.57
CA VAL A 299 -7.13 34.20 2.33
C VAL A 299 -7.84 35.52 2.65
N PRO A 300 -7.49 36.65 2.01
CA PRO A 300 -8.15 37.92 2.27
C PRO A 300 -9.63 37.89 1.85
N ILE A 301 -10.51 38.42 2.69
CA ILE A 301 -11.98 38.44 2.50
C ILE A 301 -12.38 39.07 1.15
N SER A 302 -11.59 40.02 0.64
CA SER A 302 -11.79 40.65 -0.67
C SER A 302 -11.65 39.68 -1.85
N ALA A 303 -10.81 38.64 -1.73
CA ALA A 303 -10.67 37.61 -2.76
C ALA A 303 -11.86 36.62 -2.73
N ILE A 304 -12.50 36.46 -1.57
CA ILE A 304 -13.71 35.64 -1.41
C ILE A 304 -14.92 36.38 -2.03
N SER A 305 -15.04 37.70 -1.81
CA SER A 305 -16.16 38.47 -2.41
C SER A 305 -16.11 38.49 -3.93
N SER A 306 -14.91 38.65 -4.53
CA SER A 306 -14.75 38.62 -5.99
C SER A 306 -15.10 37.27 -6.64
N MET A 307 -15.01 36.16 -5.91
CA MET A 307 -15.38 34.84 -6.40
C MET A 307 -16.90 34.64 -6.41
N THR A 308 -17.61 35.18 -5.42
CA THR A 308 -19.08 35.22 -5.40
C THR A 308 -19.67 36.21 -6.39
N ASP A 309 -18.99 37.33 -6.65
CA ASP A 309 -19.46 38.36 -7.60
C ASP A 309 -19.37 37.89 -9.06
N GLN A 310 -18.43 36.99 -9.39
CA GLN A 310 -18.33 36.38 -10.74
C GLN A 310 -19.38 35.31 -11.02
N GLU A 311 -20.01 34.74 -9.98
CA GLU A 311 -21.04 33.70 -10.12
C GLU A 311 -22.47 34.30 -10.18
N ALA A 312 -22.60 35.60 -9.91
CA ALA A 312 -23.89 36.28 -9.70
C ALA A 312 -24.42 37.08 -10.91
N ASP A 313 -23.73 37.11 -12.06
CA ASP A 313 -24.27 37.72 -13.28
C ASP A 313 -24.67 36.65 -14.32
N PRO A 314 -25.90 36.11 -14.25
CA PRO A 314 -26.41 35.17 -15.24
C PRO A 314 -26.63 35.79 -16.63
N ASP A 315 -26.49 37.11 -16.79
CA ASP A 315 -26.69 37.85 -18.04
C ASP A 315 -25.38 38.43 -18.62
N ALA A 316 -24.23 38.16 -18.00
CA ALA A 316 -22.93 38.62 -18.49
C ALA A 316 -22.64 38.03 -19.89
N PRO A 317 -22.49 38.86 -20.95
CA PRO A 317 -22.23 38.35 -22.28
C PRO A 317 -20.90 37.61 -22.31
N VAL A 318 -20.91 36.38 -22.84
CA VAL A 318 -19.69 35.58 -23.06
C VAL A 318 -18.84 36.27 -24.12
N ILE A 319 -17.90 37.12 -23.69
CA ILE A 319 -16.92 37.73 -24.58
C ILE A 319 -15.88 36.66 -24.93
N LEU A 320 -16.11 35.97 -26.06
CA LEU A 320 -15.08 35.16 -26.72
C LEU A 320 -14.02 36.11 -27.29
N SER A 321 -12.94 36.35 -26.53
CA SER A 321 -11.77 37.03 -27.09
C SER A 321 -11.13 36.12 -28.15
N LYS A 322 -11.37 36.45 -29.42
CA LYS A 322 -10.48 36.07 -30.53
C LYS A 322 -9.21 36.90 -30.49
N ALA A 323 -8.15 36.33 -31.08
CA ALA A 323 -6.84 36.88 -31.45
C ALA A 323 -5.76 36.69 -30.37
N SER A 324 -4.53 36.29 -30.70
CA SER A 324 -3.84 36.04 -31.97
C SER A 324 -2.58 35.22 -31.68
#